data_AF-A0A9P5ZMM8-F1
#
_entry.id   AF-A0A9P5ZMM8-F1
#
_cell.length_a   1.000
_cell.length_b   1.000
_cell.length_c   1.000
_cell.angle_alpha   90.00
_cell.angle_beta   90.00
_cell.angle_gamma   90.00
#
_symmetry.space_group_name_H-M   'P 1'
#
loop_
_entity.id
_entity.type
_entity.pdbx_description
1 polymer ?
#
loop_
_entity_poly.entity_id
_entity_poly.type
_entity_poly.pdbx_seq_one_letter_code
_entity_poly.pdbx_strand_id
1 'polypeptide(L)' 'HFFISIKLSFPNHSPIHTIAMVDCGATDSCISDSFASRHSLPCRSKEIPVPIMVVDDRPIASGLIT' A
#
# COMPACT_ATOMS: atom_id res chain seq x y z
N HIS A 1 -9.23 5.38 -13.83
CA HIS A 1 -8.09 5.24 -12.91
C HIS A 1 -6.84 5.74 -13.61
N PHE A 2 -6.08 6.63 -12.96
CA PHE A 2 -4.84 7.17 -13.51
C PHE A 2 -3.66 6.37 -12.95
N PHE A 3 -2.81 5.85 -13.83
CA PHE A 3 -1.70 4.97 -13.46
C PHE A 3 -0.39 5.52 -13.99
N ILE A 4 0.68 5.35 -13.19
CA ILE A 4 2.03 5.78 -13.55
C ILE A 4 3.02 4.64 -13.34
N SER A 5 4.00 4.54 -14.24
CA SER A 5 5.15 3.65 -14.05
C SER A 5 6.08 4.24 -13.00
N ILE A 6 6.44 3.42 -12.00
CA ILE A 6 7.30 3.83 -10.89
C ILE A 6 8.44 2.84 -10.66
N LYS A 7 9.46 3.32 -9.96
CA LYS A 7 10.57 2.51 -9.45
C LYS A 7 10.61 2.64 -7.93
N LEU A 8 10.40 1.54 -7.23
CA LEU A 8 10.53 1.45 -5.77
C LEU A 8 11.97 1.06 -5.42
N SER A 9 12.60 1.81 -4.52
CA SER A 9 13.97 1.56 -4.06
C SER A 9 13.94 1.29 -2.56
N PHE A 10 14.40 0.11 -2.14
CA PHE A 10 14.51 -0.28 -0.74
C PHE A 10 15.96 -0.60 -0.38
N PRO A 11 16.40 -0.36 0.87
CA PRO A 11 17.73 -0.76 1.31
C PRO A 11 17.96 -2.26 1.11
N ASN A 12 19.14 -2.63 0.60
CA ASN A 12 19.55 -4.03 0.37
C ASN A 12 18.65 -4.83 -0.60
N HIS A 13 17.82 -4.17 -1.41
CA HIS A 13 16.97 -4.83 -2.41
C HIS A 13 17.26 -4.27 -3.80
N SER A 14 17.18 -5.12 -4.83
CA SER A 14 17.15 -4.65 -6.21
C SER A 14 15.92 -3.77 -6.43
N PRO A 15 16.01 -2.66 -7.17
CA PRO A 15 14.86 -1.82 -7.44
C PRO A 15 13.72 -2.58 -8.13
N ILE A 16 12.49 -2.30 -7.72
CA ILE A 16 11.30 -2.94 -8.27
C ILE A 16 10.60 -1.97 -9.21
N HIS A 17 10.43 -2.37 -10.47
CA HIS A 17 9.67 -1.63 -11.46
C HIS A 17 8.23 -2.11 -11.44
N THR A 18 7.29 -1.20 -11.24
CA THR A 18 5.86 -1.53 -11.15
C THR A 18 5.00 -0.34 -11.59
N ILE A 19 3.69 -0.51 -11.56
CA ILE A 19 2.70 0.52 -11.85
C ILE A 19 2.02 0.90 -10.54
N ALA A 20 1.84 2.19 -10.30
CA ALA A 20 1.07 2.72 -9.18
C ALA A 20 -0.19 3.42 -9.67
N MET A 21 -1.29 3.24 -8.93
CA MET A 21 -2.51 4.02 -9.12
C MET A 21 -2.37 5.34 -8.36
N VAL A 22 -2.68 6.45 -9.01
CA VAL A 22 -2.78 7.75 -8.36
C VAL A 22 -4.22 7.93 -7.91
N ASP A 23 -4.39 8.14 -6.61
CA ASP A 23 -5.68 8.35 -5.97
C ASP A 23 -5.62 9.60 -5.10
N CYS A 24 -6.36 10.65 -5.48
CA CYS A 24 -6.45 11.88 -4.70
C CYS A 24 -7.35 11.74 -3.46
N GLY A 25 -8.12 10.66 -3.35
CA GLY A 25 -8.90 10.32 -2.16
C GLY A 25 -8.12 9.58 -1.09
N ALA A 26 -6.90 9.11 -1.39
CA ALA A 26 -6.04 8.45 -0.41
C ALA A 26 -5.23 9.48 0.38
N THR A 27 -5.22 9.37 1.71
CA THR A 27 -4.38 10.22 2.57
C THR A 27 -2.91 9.82 2.54
N ASP A 28 -2.63 8.55 2.25
CA ASP A 28 -1.31 7.95 2.32
C ASP A 28 -1.09 6.96 1.17
N SER A 29 0.18 6.62 0.92
CA SER A 29 0.53 5.57 -0.02
C SER A 29 0.26 4.19 0.59
N CYS A 30 -0.47 3.36 -0.15
CA CYS A 30 -0.79 1.98 0.25
C CYS A 30 -0.07 0.99 -0.67
N ILE A 31 0.31 -0.15 -0.10
CA ILE A 31 0.88 -1.29 -0.83
C ILE A 31 0.12 -2.54 -0.41
N SER A 32 -0.13 -3.46 -1.34
CA SER A 32 -0.84 -4.69 -0.99
C SER A 32 0.08 -5.69 -0.28
N ASP A 33 -0.46 -6.45 0.67
CA ASP A 33 0.28 -7.50 1.37
C ASP A 33 0.84 -8.55 0.42
N SER A 34 0.09 -8.89 -0.63
CA SER A 34 0.52 -9.82 -1.67
C SER A 34 1.75 -9.32 -2.43
N PHE A 35 1.82 -8.02 -2.70
CA PHE A 35 2.96 -7.41 -3.37
C PHE A 35 4.17 -7.36 -2.43
N ALA A 36 3.96 -6.93 -1.18
CA ALA A 36 5.01 -6.91 -0.16
C ALA A 36 5.60 -8.31 0.08
N SER A 37 4.75 -9.33 0.22
CA SER A 37 5.15 -10.72 0.40
C SER A 37 5.92 -11.27 -0.81
N ARG A 38 5.45 -10.98 -2.03
CA ARG A 38 6.12 -11.41 -3.28
C ARG A 38 7.55 -10.86 -3.41
N HIS A 39 7.78 -9.65 -2.89
CA HIS A 39 9.07 -8.97 -2.99
C HIS A 39 9.88 -9.02 -1.70
N SER A 40 9.46 -9.82 -0.71
CA SER A 40 10.08 -9.94 0.60
C SER A 40 10.34 -8.60 1.28
N LEU A 41 9.43 -7.64 1.10
CA LEU A 41 9.57 -6.30 1.67
C LEU A 41 9.43 -6.37 3.19
N PRO A 42 10.27 -5.64 3.95
CA PRO A 42 10.11 -5.56 5.39
C PRO A 42 8.82 -4.80 5.74
N CYS A 43 7.86 -5.51 6.35
CA CYS A 43 6.64 -4.93 6.88
C CYS A 43 6.77 -4.77 8.40
N ARG A 44 6.43 -3.60 8.93
CA ARG A 44 6.23 -3.38 10.36
C ARG A 44 4.74 -3.27 10.61
N SER A 45 4.21 -4.15 11.45
CA SER A 45 2.84 -4.01 11.93
C SER A 45 2.69 -2.68 12.69
N LYS A 46 1.67 -1.91 12.34
CA LYS A 46 1.22 -0.75 13.08
C LYS A 46 0.77 -1.18 14.48
N GLU A 47 1.24 -0.46 15.49
CA GLU A 47 0.88 -0.72 16.90
C GLU A 47 -0.63 -0.58 17.15
N ILE A 48 -1.30 0.24 16.34
CA ILE A 48 -2.75 0.39 16.32
C ILE A 48 -3.19 0.13 14.88
N PRO A 49 -3.97 -0.94 14.63
CA PRO A 49 -4.52 -1.16 13.30
C PRO A 49 -5.40 0.01 12.88
N VAL A 50 -5.12 0.59 11.71
CA VAL A 50 -5.88 1.76 11.23
C VAL A 50 -6.97 1.26 10.29
N PRO A 51 -8.26 1.58 10.55
CA PRO A 51 -9.32 1.26 9.61
C PRO A 51 -9.14 2.09 8.34
N ILE A 52 -9.16 1.43 7.17
CA ILE A 52 -9.31 2.14 5.89
C ILE A 52 -10.78 2.55 5.80
N MET A 53 -11.03 3.85 5.79
CA MET A 53 -12.37 4.39 5.61
C MET A 53 -12.64 4.54 4.11
N VAL A 54 -13.77 4.03 3.64
CA VAL A 54 -14.29 4.38 2.31
C VAL A 54 -14.89 5.78 2.36
N VAL A 55 -15.20 6.33 1.18
CA VAL A 55 -15.76 7.68 0.98
C VAL A 55 -16.98 8.03 1.87
N ASP A 56 -17.70 7.02 2.35
CA ASP A 56 -18.90 7.15 3.21
C ASP A 56 -18.61 6.98 4.71
N ASP A 57 -17.36 7.14 5.16
CA ASP A 57 -16.92 6.92 6.55
C ASP A 57 -17.25 5.51 7.09
N ARG A 58 -17.25 4.51 6.22
CA ARG A 58 -17.38 3.09 6.62
C ARG A 58 -16.04 2.38 6.51
N PRO A 59 -15.71 1.45 7.41
CA PRO A 59 -14.52 0.63 7.24
C PRO A 59 -14.64 -0.26 5.99
N ILE A 60 -13.57 -0.36 5.21
CA ILE A 60 -13.51 -1.23 4.03
C ILE A 60 -13.61 -2.71 4.47
N ALA A 61 -14.33 -3.52 3.69
CA ALA A 61 -14.54 -4.94 4.00
C ALA A 61 -13.26 -5.80 3.93
N SER A 62 -12.15 -5.25 3.41
CA SER A 62 -10.86 -5.97 3.29
C SER A 62 -10.04 -6.02 4.58
N GLY A 63 -10.57 -5.51 5.71
CA GLY A 63 -9.93 -5.62 7.02
C GLY A 63 -9.08 -4.41 7.42
N LEU A 64 -8.54 -4.48 8.65
CA LEU A 64 -7.67 -3.45 9.23
C LEU A 64 -6.30 -3.49 8.55
N ILE A 65 -5.66 -2.32 8.31
CA ILE A 65 -4.22 -2.31 8.01
C ILE A 65 -3.50 -2.62 9.32
N THR A 66 -2.91 -3.81 9.41
CA THR A 66 -2.07 -4.23 10.53
C THR A 66 -0.64 -3.80 10.39
#